data_AF-A0A2M7YWC9-F1
#
_entry.id   AF-A0A2M7YWC9-F1
#
_cell.length_a   1.000
_cell.length_b   1.000
_cell.length_c   1.000
_cell.angle_alpha   90.00
_cell.angle_beta   90.00
_cell.angle_gamma   90.00
#
_symmetry.space_group_name_H-M   'P 1'
#
loop_
_entity.id
_entity.type
_entity.pdbx_description
1 polymer ?
#
loop_
_entity_poly.entity_id
_entity_poly.type
_entity_poly.pdbx_seq_one_letter_code
_entity_poly.pdbx_strand_id
1 'polypeptide(L)'
;MNQTTTLGGKAVVKAHLLPDGLFVLVWVGLLLLTAATVSASVFFPGKIGIGVALLVTPVKAALILLYFMHLKYEKVGFQVMFLAAVGILATFMGLTFFDYLQR
;
A
#
# COMPACT_ATOMS: atom_id res chain seq x y z
N MET A 1 -48.91 30.55 -24.20
CA MET A 1 -47.52 31.06 -24.14
C MET A 1 -47.24 31.54 -22.73
N ASN A 2 -46.55 30.75 -21.90
CA ASN A 2 -45.54 31.29 -21.00
C ASN A 2 -44.57 30.18 -20.58
N GLN A 3 -43.32 30.33 -20.97
CA GLN A 3 -42.22 29.43 -20.60
C GLN A 3 -41.48 29.97 -19.37
N THR A 4 -40.81 29.06 -18.66
CA THR A 4 -39.62 29.27 -17.81
C THR A 4 -39.77 30.15 -16.56
N THR A 5 -39.89 29.50 -15.40
CA THR A 5 -39.15 29.85 -14.17
C THR A 5 -39.01 28.58 -13.32
N THR A 6 -37.84 27.98 -13.45
CA THR A 6 -37.00 27.36 -12.42
C THR A 6 -37.66 26.98 -11.08
N LEU A 7 -37.44 25.73 -10.65
CA LEU A 7 -36.94 25.45 -9.29
C LEU A 7 -36.47 23.99 -9.20
N GLY A 8 -35.16 23.84 -9.38
CA GLY A 8 -34.38 23.03 -8.46
C GLY A 8 -34.66 21.54 -8.49
N GLY A 9 -34.26 20.90 -9.59
CA GLY A 9 -33.84 19.51 -9.55
C GLY A 9 -32.74 19.36 -8.50
N LYS A 10 -33.12 19.00 -7.28
CA LYS A 10 -32.23 18.33 -6.34
C LYS A 10 -32.01 16.95 -6.92
N ALA A 11 -31.10 16.86 -7.90
CA ALA A 11 -30.32 15.66 -8.07
C ALA A 11 -29.69 15.42 -6.70
N VAL A 12 -30.29 14.54 -5.91
CA VAL A 12 -29.67 13.99 -4.73
C VAL A 12 -28.45 13.26 -5.28
N VAL A 13 -27.32 13.97 -5.32
CA VAL A 13 -26.00 13.40 -5.48
C VAL A 13 -25.87 12.48 -4.28
N LYS A 14 -26.35 11.25 -4.44
CA LYS A 14 -26.03 10.15 -3.55
C LYS A 14 -24.57 9.91 -3.86
N ALA A 15 -23.73 10.64 -3.13
CA ALA A 15 -22.32 10.39 -3.07
C ALA A 15 -22.22 8.94 -2.58
N HIS A 16 -22.18 8.00 -3.52
CA HIS A 16 -21.78 6.62 -3.29
C HIS A 16 -20.27 6.69 -3.11
N LEU A 17 -19.87 7.41 -2.06
CA LEU A 17 -18.57 7.34 -1.47
C LEU A 17 -18.49 5.89 -1.02
N LEU A 18 -17.67 5.16 -1.76
CA LEU A 18 -17.16 3.85 -1.39
C LEU A 18 -16.92 3.85 0.14
N PRO A 19 -17.09 2.73 0.84
CA PRO A 19 -16.95 2.70 2.30
C PRO A 19 -15.55 3.17 2.73
N ASP A 20 -15.43 4.48 2.99
CA ASP A 20 -14.17 5.19 3.24
C ASP A 20 -13.46 4.68 4.49
N GLY A 21 -14.20 3.99 5.37
CA GLY A 21 -13.69 3.42 6.61
C GLY A 21 -12.60 2.35 6.40
N LEU A 22 -12.61 1.60 5.30
CA LEU A 22 -11.59 0.57 5.07
C LEU A 22 -10.22 1.21 4.75
N PHE A 23 -10.20 2.30 4.00
CA PHE A 23 -8.98 3.05 3.72
C PHE A 23 -8.39 3.68 4.99
N VAL A 24 -9.23 4.22 5.86
CA VAL A 24 -8.80 4.79 7.14
C VAL A 24 -8.24 3.71 8.07
N LEU A 25 -8.85 2.53 8.14
CA LEU A 25 -8.36 1.41 8.95
C LEU A 25 -6.97 0.94 8.50
N VAL A 26 -6.75 0.81 7.19
CA VAL A 26 -5.46 0.42 6.61
C VAL A 26 -4.42 1.52 6.82
N TRP A 27 -4.81 2.79 6.71
CA TRP A 27 -3.94 3.93 7.00
C TRP A 27 -3.40 3.89 8.43
N VAL A 28 -4.25 3.59 9.41
CA VAL A 28 -3.83 3.40 10.81
C VAL A 28 -2.89 2.20 10.95
N GLY A 29 -3.17 1.09 10.26
CA GLY A 29 -2.28 -0.08 10.21
C GLY A 29 -0.88 0.24 9.66
N LEU A 30 -0.80 1.09 8.62
CA LEU A 30 0.46 1.57 8.06
C LEU A 30 1.24 2.46 9.00
N LEU A 31 0.55 3.33 9.75
CA LEU A 31 1.15 4.17 10.78
C LEU A 31 1.74 3.33 11.90
N LEU A 32 1.00 2.32 12.38
CA LEU A 32 1.48 1.36 13.37
C LEU A 32 2.72 0.59 12.90
N LEU A 33 2.69 0.06 11.67
CA LEU A 33 3.86 -0.63 11.10
C LEU A 33 5.07 0.29 10.99
N THR A 34 4.86 1.55 10.60
CA THR A 34 5.94 2.55 10.49
C THR A 34 6.52 2.89 11.86
N ALA A 35 5.66 3.08 12.88
CA ALA A 35 6.09 3.29 14.25
C ALA A 35 6.89 2.10 14.79
N ALA A 36 6.49 0.87 14.44
CA ALA A 36 7.22 -0.36 14.77
C ALA A 36 8.61 -0.39 14.10
N THR A 37 8.74 0.03 12.83
CA THR A 37 10.05 0.10 12.16
C THR A 37 10.95 1.17 12.77
N VAL A 38 10.40 2.36 13.08
CA VAL A 38 11.17 3.45 13.69
C VAL A 38 11.64 3.06 15.08
N SER A 39 10.77 2.48 15.91
CA SER A 39 11.15 1.99 17.24
C SER A 39 12.19 0.87 17.15
N ALA A 40 12.04 -0.09 16.25
CA ALA A 40 13.06 -1.12 16.03
C ALA A 40 14.42 -0.52 15.59
N SER A 41 14.41 0.50 14.73
CA SER A 41 15.62 1.20 14.29
C SER A 41 16.28 2.02 15.40
N VAL A 42 15.52 2.50 16.38
CA VAL A 42 16.02 3.28 17.52
C VAL A 42 16.57 2.36 18.62
N PHE A 43 15.90 1.25 18.92
CA PHE A 43 16.30 0.34 20.01
C PHE A 43 17.34 -0.71 19.61
N PHE A 44 17.43 -1.11 18.33
CA PHE A 44 18.38 -2.12 17.84
C PHE A 44 19.28 -1.59 16.70
N PRO A 45 20.18 -0.62 16.98
CA PRO A 45 21.13 -0.14 15.99
C PRO A 45 22.08 -1.27 15.56
N GLY A 46 22.31 -1.42 14.26
CA GLY A 46 23.25 -2.39 13.68
C GLY A 46 22.59 -3.46 12.80
N LYS A 47 23.23 -4.63 12.69
CA LYS A 47 22.81 -5.72 11.78
C LYS A 47 21.37 -6.21 12.05
N ILE A 48 20.94 -6.16 13.31
CA ILE A 48 19.60 -6.58 13.74
C ILE A 48 18.53 -5.61 13.24
N GLY A 49 18.77 -4.29 13.32
CA GLY A 49 17.86 -3.28 12.78
C GLY A 49 17.67 -3.39 11.26
N ILE A 50 18.73 -3.75 10.52
CA ILE A 50 18.66 -3.98 9.07
C ILE A 50 17.77 -5.19 8.74
N GLY A 51 17.93 -6.30 9.49
CA GLY A 51 17.09 -7.48 9.33
C GLY A 51 15.60 -7.19 9.59
N VAL A 52 15.29 -6.43 10.65
CA VAL A 52 13.92 -6.01 10.95
C VAL A 52 13.36 -5.09 9.87
N ALA A 53 14.15 -4.12 9.40
CA ALA A 53 13.74 -3.23 8.32
C ALA A 53 13.41 -4.00 7.03
N LEU A 54 14.21 -5.00 6.67
CA LEU A 54 14.00 -5.84 5.49
C LEU A 54 12.76 -6.73 5.60
N LEU A 55 12.37 -7.17 6.79
CA LEU A 55 11.15 -7.95 6.99
C LEU A 55 9.90 -7.08 7.05
N VAL A 56 9.95 -5.93 7.72
CA VAL A 56 8.78 -5.06 7.90
C VAL A 56 8.44 -4.28 6.61
N THR A 57 9.44 -3.91 5.81
CA THR A 57 9.25 -3.17 4.56
C THR A 57 8.34 -3.88 3.54
N PRO A 58 8.55 -5.17 3.18
CA PRO A 58 7.68 -5.86 2.22
C PRO A 58 6.27 -6.08 2.78
N VAL A 59 6.10 -6.29 4.10
CA VAL A 59 4.77 -6.40 4.72
C VAL A 59 3.99 -5.10 4.59
N LYS A 60 4.65 -3.96 4.86
CA LYS A 60 4.06 -2.63 4.64
C LYS A 60 3.66 -2.44 3.18
N ALA A 61 4.55 -2.76 2.24
CA ALA A 61 4.30 -2.63 0.81
C ALA A 61 3.13 -3.51 0.34
N ALA A 62 3.02 -4.75 0.81
CA ALA A 62 1.91 -5.64 0.50
C ALA A 62 0.56 -5.10 1.01
N LEU A 63 0.54 -4.50 2.20
CA LEU A 63 -0.66 -3.86 2.76
C LEU A 63 -1.13 -2.68 1.92
N ILE A 64 -0.19 -1.82 1.46
CA ILE A 64 -0.49 -0.71 0.55
C ILE A 64 -1.08 -1.25 -0.75
N LEU A 65 -0.47 -2.30 -1.30
CA LEU A 65 -0.88 -2.83 -2.60
C LEU A 65 -2.27 -3.45 -2.63
N LEU A 66 -2.59 -4.25 -1.61
CA LEU A 66 -3.86 -4.97 -1.53
C LEU A 66 -5.03 -4.01 -1.32
N TYR A 67 -4.81 -2.90 -0.60
CA TYR A 67 -5.86 -2.00 -0.16
C TYR A 67 -5.87 -0.65 -0.88
N PHE A 68 -4.76 0.07 -0.96
CA PHE A 68 -4.70 1.39 -1.62
C PHE A 68 -4.68 1.30 -3.14
N MET A 69 -4.07 0.25 -3.70
CA MET A 69 -4.00 0.08 -5.15
C MET A 69 -5.18 -0.70 -5.73
N HIS A 70 -6.22 -1.00 -4.94
CA HIS A 70 -7.44 -1.68 -5.37
C HIS A 70 -7.18 -2.98 -6.17
N LEU A 71 -6.01 -3.60 -5.97
CA LEU A 71 -5.52 -4.70 -6.81
C LEU A 71 -6.40 -5.95 -6.70
N LYS A 72 -7.08 -6.12 -5.56
CA LYS A 72 -8.04 -7.20 -5.32
C LYS A 72 -9.32 -7.08 -6.17
N TYR A 73 -9.59 -5.90 -6.74
CA TYR A 73 -10.83 -5.59 -7.46
C TYR A 73 -10.59 -5.10 -8.90
N GLU A 74 -9.33 -5.02 -9.33
CA GLU A 74 -8.90 -4.64 -10.67
C GLU A 74 -8.57 -5.87 -11.53
N LYS A 75 -8.38 -5.68 -12.85
CA LYS A 75 -8.16 -6.79 -13.79
C LYS A 75 -6.93 -7.62 -13.42
N VAL A 76 -7.08 -8.94 -13.43
CA VAL A 76 -6.04 -9.96 -13.11
C VAL A 76 -4.71 -9.71 -13.84
N GLY A 77 -4.73 -9.11 -15.04
CA GLY A 77 -3.53 -8.74 -15.79
C GLY A 77 -2.58 -7.76 -15.07
N PHE A 78 -3.11 -6.78 -14.33
CA PHE A 78 -2.28 -5.82 -13.60
C PHE A 78 -1.58 -6.47 -12.41
N GLN A 79 -2.26 -7.41 -11.76
CA GLN A 79 -1.71 -8.22 -10.67
C GLN A 79 -0.53 -9.08 -11.13
N VAL A 80 -0.63 -9.71 -12.29
CA VAL A 80 0.44 -10.55 -12.85
C VAL A 80 1.67 -9.71 -13.23
N MET A 81 1.46 -8.58 -13.92
CA MET A 81 2.57 -7.70 -14.32
C MET A 81 3.31 -7.12 -13.11
N PHE A 82 2.58 -6.76 -12.05
CA PHE A 82 3.18 -6.28 -10.82
C PHE A 82 3.93 -7.40 -10.07
N LEU A 83 3.36 -8.60 -9.99
CA LEU A 83 4.01 -9.74 -9.34
C LEU A 83 5.32 -10.11 -10.06
N ALA A 84 5.35 -10.01 -11.39
CA ALA A 84 6.57 -10.16 -12.18
C ALA A 84 7.62 -9.08 -11.83
N ALA A 85 7.21 -7.82 -11.73
CA ALA A 85 8.12 -6.73 -11.34
C ALA A 85 8.70 -6.94 -9.93
N VAL A 86 7.88 -7.37 -8.95
CA VAL A 86 8.35 -7.70 -7.60
C VAL A 86 9.25 -8.94 -7.61
N GLY A 87 8.95 -9.95 -8.42
CA GLY A 87 9.81 -11.13 -8.57
C GLY A 87 11.21 -10.78 -9.09
N ILE A 88 11.28 -9.89 -10.09
CA ILE A 88 12.56 -9.38 -10.62
C ILE A 88 13.30 -8.57 -9.53
N LEU A 89 12.60 -7.65 -8.86
CA LEU A 89 13.18 -6.86 -7.77
C LEU A 89 13.72 -7.74 -6.62
N ALA A 90 12.95 -8.75 -6.21
CA ALA A 90 13.33 -9.70 -5.17
C ALA A 90 14.56 -10.52 -5.59
N THR A 91 14.67 -10.89 -6.87
CA THR A 91 15.84 -11.59 -7.41
C THR A 91 17.09 -10.71 -7.33
N PHE A 92 17.00 -9.45 -7.74
CA PHE A 92 18.11 -8.49 -7.60
C PHE A 92 18.51 -8.28 -6.15
N MET A 93 17.54 -8.07 -5.26
CA MET A 93 17.79 -7.93 -3.82
C MET A 93 18.48 -9.16 -3.25
N GLY A 94 17.99 -10.36 -3.55
CA GLY A 94 18.59 -11.62 -3.09
C GLY A 94 20.03 -11.78 -3.57
N LEU A 95 20.32 -11.45 -4.83
CA LEU A 95 21.66 -11.52 -5.39
C LEU A 95 22.60 -10.52 -4.72
N THR A 96 22.14 -9.29 -4.47
CA THR A 96 22.93 -8.28 -3.74
C THR A 96 23.24 -8.72 -2.32
N PHE A 97 22.28 -9.30 -1.59
CA PHE A 97 22.54 -9.83 -0.24
C PHE A 97 23.53 -10.99 -0.24
N PHE A 98 23.44 -11.87 -1.23
CA PHE A 98 24.39 -12.97 -1.41
C PHE A 98 25.82 -12.45 -1.65
N ASP A 99 25.97 -11.43 -2.50
CA ASP A 99 27.25 -10.75 -2.74
C ASP A 99 27.83 -10.12 -1.46
N TYR A 100 27.01 -9.40 -0.69
CA TYR A 100 27.43 -8.84 0.60
C TYR A 100 27.85 -9.90 1.63
N LEU A 101 27.25 -11.08 1.60
CA LEU A 101 27.56 -12.17 2.52
C LEU A 101 28.88 -12.88 2.15
N GLN A 102 29.25 -12.84 0.87
CA GLN A 102 30.49 -13.46 0.36
C GLN A 102 31.71 -12.54 0.42
N ARG A 103 31.54 -11.27 0.80
CA ARG A 103 32.62 -10.29 1.01
C ARG A 103 33.06 -10.22 2.47
#